data_AF-A0A960VHN7-F1
#
_entry.id   AF-A0A960VHN7-F1
#
_cell.length_a   1.000
_cell.length_b   1.000
_cell.length_c   1.000
_cell.angle_alpha   90.00
_cell.angle_beta   90.00
_cell.angle_gamma   90.00
#
_symmetry.space_group_name_H-M   'P 1'
#
loop_
_entity.id
_entity.type
_entity.pdbx_description
1 polymer ?
#
loop_
_entity_poly.entity_id
_entity_poly.type
_entity_poly.pdbx_seq_one_letter_code
_entity_poly.pdbx_strand_id
1 'polypeptide(L)'
;NTFITALMYQNTPSELKFLMVDPKQVELGIYEGIPYLLAPIITDPGKAVKLLRRAVDFMEERYTKLKKVKVRNLAEYNEKVKEDEKMYRLVIIIDELADLMMSGNKKDTELYITRIAQKARAVGIHLILATQRPSVNVITGLIKANIPTRIAF
;
A
#
# COMPACT_ATOMS: atom_id res chain seq x y z
N ASN A 1 6.06 -12.58 -4.56
CA ASN A 1 6.67 -13.37 -3.45
C ASN A 1 8.01 -12.83 -2.96
N THR A 2 9.07 -12.78 -3.76
CA THR A 2 10.42 -12.36 -3.30
C THR A 2 10.48 -11.03 -2.55
N PHE A 3 9.75 -10.00 -3.00
CA PHE A 3 9.67 -8.71 -2.27
C PHE A 3 9.07 -8.86 -0.87
N ILE A 4 7.99 -9.64 -0.74
CA ILE A 4 7.28 -9.83 0.53
C ILE A 4 8.19 -10.55 1.52
N THR A 5 8.81 -11.66 1.09
CA THR A 5 9.73 -12.43 1.93
C THR A 5 10.97 -11.64 2.32
N ALA A 6 11.58 -10.89 1.39
CA ALA A 6 12.74 -10.05 1.70
C ALA A 6 12.41 -8.97 2.72
N LEU A 7 11.24 -8.33 2.61
CA LEU A 7 10.79 -7.33 3.57
C LEU A 7 10.52 -7.93 4.94
N MET A 8 9.88 -9.10 5.02
CA MET A 8 9.66 -9.82 6.29
C MET A 8 10.96 -10.27 6.95
N TYR A 9 11.98 -10.61 6.16
CA TYR A 9 13.28 -11.04 6.70
C TYR A 9 14.07 -9.87 7.32
N GLN A 10 13.79 -8.64 6.89
CA GLN A 10 14.52 -7.44 7.31
C GLN A 10 13.78 -6.59 8.36
N ASN A 11 12.52 -6.90 8.65
CA ASN A 11 11.67 -6.07 9.51
C ASN A 11 10.84 -6.95 10.43
N THR A 12 10.58 -6.48 11.65
CA THR A 12 9.66 -7.15 12.57
C THR A 12 8.19 -6.79 12.30
N PRO A 13 7.21 -7.56 12.81
CA PRO A 13 5.79 -7.24 12.65
C PRO A 13 5.34 -5.91 13.28
N SER A 14 6.11 -5.33 14.22
CA SER A 14 5.84 -4.00 14.79
C SER A 14 6.36 -2.88 13.89
N GLU A 15 7.38 -3.14 13.06
CA GLU A 15 7.99 -2.16 12.17
C GLU A 15 7.39 -2.16 10.77
N LEU A 16 6.83 -3.29 10.32
CA LEU A 16 6.29 -3.46 8.98
C LEU A 16 4.92 -4.14 9.02
N LYS A 17 4.01 -3.62 8.21
CA LYS A 17 2.68 -4.18 8.00
C LYS A 17 2.32 -4.22 6.53
N PHE A 18 1.51 -5.22 6.17
CA PHE A 18 0.95 -5.41 4.84
C PHE A 18 -0.57 -5.23 4.82
N LEU A 19 -1.03 -4.70 3.70
CA LEU A 19 -2.40 -4.84 3.23
C LEU A 19 -2.34 -5.48 1.85
N MET A 20 -3.02 -6.62 1.69
CA MET A 20 -2.92 -7.43 0.49
C MET A 20 -4.28 -7.52 -0.20
N VAL A 21 -4.28 -7.34 -1.52
CA VAL A 21 -5.44 -7.47 -2.40
C VAL A 21 -5.11 -8.54 -3.44
N ASP A 22 -5.84 -9.65 -3.41
CA ASP A 22 -5.73 -10.79 -4.31
C ASP A 22 -7.12 -11.19 -4.81
N PRO A 23 -7.60 -10.56 -5.90
CA PRO A 23 -8.93 -10.84 -6.44
C PRO A 23 -9.08 -12.28 -6.97
N LYS A 24 -7.96 -12.92 -7.34
CA LYS A 24 -7.95 -14.26 -7.92
C LYS A 24 -7.76 -15.36 -6.89
N GLN A 25 -7.31 -15.03 -5.68
CA GLN A 25 -7.02 -15.98 -4.59
C GLN A 25 -5.98 -17.04 -4.95
N VAL A 26 -5.02 -16.69 -5.81
CA VAL A 26 -4.02 -17.65 -6.31
C VAL A 26 -2.67 -17.41 -5.67
N GLU A 27 -2.25 -16.14 -5.55
CA GLU A 27 -0.84 -15.81 -5.29
C GLU A 27 -0.58 -15.45 -3.82
N LEU A 28 -1.50 -14.72 -3.18
CA LEU A 28 -1.25 -14.16 -1.84
C LEU A 28 -1.86 -14.99 -0.71
N GLY A 29 -2.74 -15.95 -1.00
CA GLY A 29 -3.42 -16.77 0.01
C GLY A 29 -2.47 -17.47 1.01
N ILE A 30 -1.24 -17.77 0.60
CA ILE A 30 -0.19 -18.34 1.46
C ILE A 30 0.23 -17.43 2.63
N TYR A 31 -0.08 -16.12 2.57
CA TYR A 31 0.23 -15.14 3.60
C TYR A 31 -0.92 -14.91 4.58
N GLU A 32 -2.06 -15.60 4.43
CA GLU A 32 -3.19 -15.41 5.34
C GLU A 32 -2.79 -15.76 6.79
N GLY A 33 -3.25 -14.94 7.75
CA GLY A 33 -2.98 -15.15 9.18
C GLY A 33 -1.58 -14.78 9.68
N ILE A 34 -0.65 -14.31 8.83
CA ILE A 34 0.67 -13.89 9.31
C ILE A 34 0.58 -12.60 10.17
N PRO A 35 1.47 -12.40 11.15
CA PRO A 35 1.43 -11.23 12.04
C PRO A 35 1.70 -9.89 11.34
N TYR A 36 2.19 -9.93 10.10
CA TYR A 36 2.42 -8.73 9.29
C TYR A 36 1.13 -8.17 8.66
N LEU A 37 0.05 -8.94 8.55
CA LEU A 37 -1.21 -8.44 7.96
C LEU A 37 -1.97 -7.53 8.93
N LEU A 38 -2.48 -6.40 8.42
CA LEU A 38 -3.39 -5.52 9.19
C LEU A 38 -4.86 -5.91 9.08
N ALA A 39 -5.21 -6.65 8.02
CA ALA A 39 -6.54 -7.14 7.75
C ALA A 39 -6.41 -8.44 6.94
N PRO A 40 -7.46 -9.30 6.94
CA PRO A 40 -7.52 -10.45 6.05
C PRO A 40 -7.32 -10.04 4.59
N ILE A 41 -6.80 -10.96 3.76
CA ILE A 41 -6.55 -10.68 2.35
C ILE A 41 -7.86 -10.31 1.66
N ILE A 42 -7.85 -9.19 0.94
CA ILE A 42 -9.04 -8.69 0.25
C ILE A 42 -9.14 -9.34 -1.13
N THR A 43 -10.27 -9.98 -1.36
CA THR A 43 -10.60 -10.64 -2.64
C THR A 43 -11.62 -9.86 -3.45
N ASP A 44 -12.47 -9.05 -2.79
CA ASP A 44 -13.51 -8.26 -3.46
C ASP A 44 -12.95 -6.90 -3.96
N PRO A 45 -13.12 -6.57 -5.26
CA PRO A 45 -12.68 -5.28 -5.81
C PRO A 45 -13.31 -4.07 -5.11
N GLY A 46 -14.58 -4.16 -4.71
CA GLY A 46 -15.26 -3.07 -4.00
C GLY A 46 -14.65 -2.79 -2.63
N LYS A 47 -14.32 -3.84 -1.88
CA LYS A 47 -13.59 -3.75 -0.60
C LYS A 47 -12.17 -3.22 -0.80
N ALA A 48 -11.51 -3.57 -1.90
CA ALA A 48 -10.17 -3.07 -2.20
C ALA A 48 -10.17 -1.54 -2.40
N VAL A 49 -11.19 -0.98 -3.06
CA VAL A 49 -11.33 0.48 -3.19
C VAL A 49 -11.57 1.15 -1.83
N LYS A 50 -12.40 0.55 -0.97
CA LYS A 50 -12.58 1.03 0.41
C LYS A 50 -11.28 1.00 1.20
N LEU A 51 -10.44 -0.01 1.00
CA LEU A 51 -9.13 -0.12 1.61
C LEU A 51 -8.19 0.99 1.13
N LEU A 52 -8.14 1.26 -0.17
CA LEU A 52 -7.34 2.36 -0.72
C LEU A 52 -7.78 3.72 -0.16
N ARG A 53 -9.09 3.95 -0.02
CA ARG A 53 -9.62 5.14 0.66
C ARG A 53 -9.13 5.20 2.11
N ARG A 54 -9.23 4.10 2.86
CA ARG A 54 -8.76 4.05 4.26
C ARG A 54 -7.26 4.30 4.37
N ALA A 55 -6.47 3.84 3.40
CA ALA A 55 -5.04 4.13 3.34
C ALA A 55 -4.74 5.62 3.10
N VAL A 56 -5.56 6.30 2.29
CA VAL A 56 -5.47 7.77 2.15
C VAL A 56 -5.81 8.46 3.48
N ASP A 57 -6.86 8.05 4.17
CA ASP A 57 -7.22 8.64 5.47
C ASP A 57 -6.09 8.43 6.50
N PHE A 58 -5.56 7.21 6.57
CA PHE A 58 -4.43 6.86 7.43
C PHE A 58 -3.17 7.68 7.10
N MET A 59 -2.90 7.93 5.82
CA MET A 59 -1.82 8.81 5.38
C MET A 59 -1.97 10.23 5.97
N GLU A 60 -3.17 10.83 5.90
CA GLU A 60 -3.42 12.17 6.44
C GLU A 60 -3.37 12.20 7.98
N GLU A 61 -3.84 11.14 8.65
CA GLU A 61 -3.70 10.95 10.10
C GLU A 61 -2.21 10.95 10.52
N ARG A 62 -1.36 10.21 9.80
CA ARG A 62 0.09 10.19 10.05
C ARG A 62 0.73 11.55 9.84
N TYR A 63 0.36 12.27 8.80
CA TYR A 63 0.83 13.64 8.58
C TYR A 63 0.49 14.57 9.74
N THR A 64 -0.70 14.41 10.32
CA THR A 64 -1.10 15.16 11.51
C THR A 64 -0.21 14.85 12.70
N LYS A 65 0.17 13.59 12.91
CA LYS A 65 1.14 13.18 13.95
C LYS A 65 2.53 13.76 13.70
N LEU A 66 3.04 13.71 12.46
CA LEU A 66 4.34 14.29 12.11
C LEU A 66 4.38 15.81 12.39
N LYS A 67 3.31 16.53 12.02
CA LYS A 67 3.18 17.98 12.26
C LYS A 67 3.20 18.32 13.75
N LYS A 68 2.51 17.54 14.60
CA LYS A 68 2.49 17.73 16.06
C LYS A 68 3.87 17.62 16.69
N VAL A 69 4.69 16.65 16.23
CA VAL A 69 6.05 16.42 16.73
C VAL A 69 7.11 17.26 15.98
N LYS A 70 6.70 18.03 14.96
CA LYS A 70 7.56 18.87 14.12
C LYS A 70 8.69 18.09 13.43
N VAL A 71 8.33 16.96 12.82
CA VAL A 71 9.25 16.10 12.05
C VAL A 71 8.79 15.97 10.61
N ARG A 72 9.72 15.62 9.72
CA ARG A 72 9.47 15.58 8.27
C ARG A 72 9.06 14.21 7.75
N ASN A 73 9.46 13.14 8.44
CA ASN A 73 9.21 11.77 7.98
C ASN A 73 9.00 10.78 9.15
N LEU A 74 8.59 9.57 8.79
CA LEU A 74 8.31 8.47 9.72
C LEU A 74 9.53 8.06 10.56
N ALA A 75 10.74 8.09 9.98
CA ALA A 75 11.95 7.68 10.71
C ALA A 75 12.24 8.67 11.84
N GLU A 76 12.29 9.98 11.53
CA GLU A 76 12.44 11.05 12.53
C GLU A 76 11.34 11.03 13.59
N TYR A 77 10.10 10.65 13.21
CA TYR A 77 9.02 10.48 14.17
C TYR A 77 9.31 9.34 15.15
N ASN A 78 9.64 8.15 14.62
CA ASN A 78 9.89 6.96 15.43
C ASN A 78 11.12 7.10 16.33
N GLU A 79 12.09 7.95 15.99
CA GLU A 79 13.25 8.27 16.84
C GLU A 79 12.90 9.16 18.03
N LYS A 80 11.84 9.97 17.94
CA LYS A 80 11.47 10.97 18.96
C LYS A 80 10.34 10.54 19.89
N VAL A 81 9.57 9.53 19.51
CA VAL A 81 8.43 9.04 20.30
C VAL A 81 8.78 7.79 21.08
N LYS A 82 7.95 7.45 22.06
CA LYS A 82 8.09 6.20 22.82
C LYS A 82 7.76 5.00 21.95
N GLU A 83 8.22 3.82 22.36
CA GLU A 83 8.05 2.56 21.61
C GLU A 83 6.57 2.26 21.28
N ASP A 84 5.66 2.55 22.20
CA ASP A 84 4.21 2.33 22.05
C ASP A 84 3.53 3.32 21.09
N GLU A 85 4.19 4.44 20.78
CA GLU A 85 3.69 5.44 19.84
C GLU A 85 4.30 5.29 18.43
N LYS A 86 5.32 4.44 18.28
CA LYS A 86 5.98 4.21 16.98
C LYS A 86 4.98 3.73 15.95
N MET A 87 5.18 4.21 14.73
CA MET A 87 4.34 3.88 13.59
C MET A 87 5.09 2.92 12.66
N TYR A 88 4.43 1.83 12.27
CA TYR A 88 4.96 0.85 11.31
C TYR A 88 5.06 1.43 9.89
N ARG A 89 5.91 0.89 9.04
CA ARG A 89 5.83 1.06 7.58
C ARG A 89 4.68 0.21 7.04
N LEU A 90 3.90 0.77 6.13
CA LEU A 90 2.79 0.07 5.48
C LEU A 90 3.11 -0.18 4.01
N VAL A 91 3.00 -1.42 3.57
CA VAL A 91 3.12 -1.78 2.16
C VAL A 91 1.78 -2.35 1.70
N ILE A 92 1.16 -1.68 0.74
CA ILE A 92 -0.11 -2.10 0.12
C ILE A 92 0.25 -2.83 -1.17
N ILE A 93 -0.19 -4.08 -1.26
CA ILE A 93 0.13 -4.98 -2.37
C ILE A 93 -1.17 -5.31 -3.11
N ILE A 94 -1.19 -5.06 -4.42
CA ILE A 94 -2.30 -5.42 -5.30
C ILE A 94 -1.74 -6.37 -6.35
N ASP A 95 -2.16 -7.63 -6.30
CA ASP A 95 -1.64 -8.69 -7.19
C ASP A 95 -2.09 -8.51 -8.65
N GLU A 96 -3.35 -8.14 -8.85
CA GLU A 96 -3.89 -7.82 -10.18
C GLU A 96 -4.63 -6.47 -10.16
N LEU A 97 -3.91 -5.41 -10.52
CA LEU A 97 -4.48 -4.07 -10.64
C LEU A 97 -5.58 -4.02 -11.71
N ALA A 98 -5.49 -4.84 -12.77
CA ALA A 98 -6.48 -4.82 -13.84
C ALA A 98 -7.89 -5.14 -13.34
N ASP A 99 -8.03 -6.07 -12.39
CA ASP A 99 -9.32 -6.46 -11.84
C ASP A 99 -9.98 -5.29 -11.07
N LEU A 100 -9.19 -4.42 -10.45
CA LEU A 100 -9.69 -3.19 -9.84
C LEU A 100 -10.04 -2.14 -10.89
N MET A 101 -9.19 -1.96 -11.90
CA MET A 101 -9.35 -0.93 -12.94
C MET A 101 -10.44 -1.26 -13.96
N MET A 102 -10.79 -2.53 -14.11
CA MET A 102 -11.87 -3.01 -14.98
C MET A 102 -13.19 -3.20 -14.22
N SER A 103 -13.18 -3.06 -12.90
CA SER A 103 -14.40 -2.94 -12.10
C SER A 103 -15.11 -1.60 -12.35
N GLY A 104 -16.36 -1.48 -11.88
CA GLY A 104 -17.09 -0.21 -11.90
C GLY A 104 -16.43 0.95 -11.12
N ASN A 105 -15.31 0.69 -10.43
CA ASN A 105 -14.66 1.64 -9.52
C ASN A 105 -13.32 2.20 -10.07
N LYS A 106 -13.12 2.19 -11.39
CA LYS A 106 -11.88 2.65 -12.04
C LYS A 106 -11.43 4.04 -11.56
N LYS A 107 -12.34 5.02 -11.55
CA LYS A 107 -12.04 6.41 -11.20
C LYS A 107 -11.53 6.54 -9.77
N ASP A 108 -12.20 5.90 -8.82
CA ASP A 108 -11.80 5.94 -7.40
C ASP A 108 -10.49 5.20 -7.16
N THR A 109 -10.31 4.05 -7.80
CA THR A 109 -9.06 3.28 -7.74
C THR A 109 -7.87 4.12 -8.20
N GLU A 110 -7.97 4.75 -9.37
CA GLU A 110 -6.93 5.62 -9.92
C GLU A 110 -6.66 6.84 -9.04
N LEU A 111 -7.73 7.48 -8.52
CA LEU A 111 -7.64 8.62 -7.63
C LEU A 111 -6.86 8.29 -6.36
N TYR A 112 -7.22 7.20 -5.66
CA TYR A 112 -6.58 6.84 -4.40
C TYR A 112 -5.14 6.36 -4.59
N ILE A 113 -4.87 5.55 -5.62
CA ILE A 113 -3.50 5.14 -5.97
C ILE A 113 -2.63 6.37 -6.23
N THR A 114 -3.12 7.31 -7.05
CA THR A 114 -2.40 8.54 -7.37
C THR A 114 -2.10 9.36 -6.12
N ARG A 115 -3.11 9.54 -5.25
CA ARG A 115 -2.97 10.32 -4.02
C ARG A 115 -1.95 9.70 -3.05
N ILE A 116 -1.96 8.38 -2.91
CA ILE A 116 -0.96 7.67 -2.09
C ILE A 116 0.42 7.82 -2.73
N ALA A 117 0.56 7.56 -4.03
CA ALA A 117 1.84 7.65 -4.72
C ALA A 117 2.49 9.05 -4.61
N GLN A 118 1.68 10.11 -4.62
CA GLN A 118 2.17 11.49 -4.52
C GLN A 118 2.69 11.88 -3.14
N LYS A 119 2.04 11.43 -2.06
CA LYS A 119 2.25 12.00 -0.72
C LYS A 119 2.79 10.98 0.28
N ALA A 120 2.59 9.69 0.08
CA ALA A 120 2.67 8.76 1.21
C ALA A 120 4.12 8.36 1.61
N ARG A 121 5.13 8.69 0.80
CA ARG A 121 6.56 8.41 1.06
C ARG A 121 7.01 8.91 2.44
N ALA A 122 6.68 10.16 2.79
CA ALA A 122 7.15 10.76 4.04
C ALA A 122 6.55 10.07 5.27
N VAL A 123 5.33 9.53 5.16
CA VAL A 123 4.63 8.84 6.25
C VAL A 123 4.79 7.31 6.20
N GLY A 124 5.71 6.81 5.37
CA GLY A 124 6.08 5.40 5.27
C GLY A 124 4.96 4.48 4.81
N ILE A 125 4.17 4.92 3.83
CA ILE A 125 3.20 4.06 3.13
C ILE A 125 3.68 3.90 1.68
N HIS A 126 3.71 2.66 1.19
CA HIS A 126 4.24 2.28 -0.11
C HIS A 126 3.25 1.40 -0.86
N LEU A 127 3.26 1.49 -2.19
CA LEU A 127 2.44 0.68 -3.08
C LEU A 127 3.31 -0.31 -3.85
N ILE A 128 2.85 -1.56 -3.95
CA ILE A 128 3.31 -2.56 -4.92
C ILE A 128 2.10 -2.93 -5.76
N LEU A 129 2.11 -2.53 -7.02
CA LEU A 129 1.03 -2.79 -7.97
C LEU A 129 1.54 -3.77 -9.02
N ALA A 130 0.95 -4.95 -9.07
CA ALA A 130 1.21 -5.94 -10.10
C ALA A 130 0.02 -6.03 -11.06
N THR A 131 0.31 -6.44 -12.29
CA THR A 131 -0.70 -6.74 -13.29
C THR A 131 -0.12 -7.60 -14.40
N GLN A 132 -0.93 -8.54 -14.91
CA GLN A 132 -0.57 -9.31 -16.10
C GLN A 132 -1.13 -8.68 -17.39
N ARG A 133 -1.87 -7.56 -17.28
CA ARG A 133 -2.53 -6.87 -18.40
C ARG A 133 -1.95 -5.46 -18.55
N PRO A 134 -0.74 -5.31 -19.12
CA PRO A 134 -0.06 -4.00 -19.24
C PRO A 134 -0.65 -3.12 -20.35
N SER A 135 -1.96 -2.89 -20.31
CA SER A 135 -2.69 -2.04 -21.25
C SER A 135 -2.76 -0.59 -20.75
N VAL A 136 -2.97 0.35 -21.68
CA VAL A 136 -3.20 1.77 -21.35
C VAL A 136 -4.43 2.03 -20.49
N ASN A 137 -5.38 1.08 -20.47
CA ASN A 137 -6.59 1.16 -19.66
C ASN A 137 -6.37 0.78 -18.20
N VAL A 138 -5.33 -0.03 -17.93
CA VAL A 138 -4.94 -0.49 -16.59
C VAL A 138 -3.81 0.39 -16.05
N ILE A 139 -2.72 0.54 -16.82
CA ILE A 139 -1.56 1.36 -16.47
C ILE A 139 -1.71 2.73 -17.14
N THR A 140 -2.61 3.53 -16.59
CA THR A 140 -2.98 4.84 -17.14
C THR A 140 -1.83 5.85 -17.08
N GLY A 141 -2.00 6.98 -17.77
CA GLY A 141 -1.04 8.09 -17.71
C GLY A 141 -0.83 8.63 -16.30
N LEU A 142 -1.91 8.73 -15.50
CA LEU A 142 -1.85 9.22 -14.13
C LEU A 142 -1.05 8.28 -13.22
N ILE A 143 -1.26 6.97 -13.32
CA ILE A 143 -0.47 5.99 -12.57
C ILE A 143 1.01 6.09 -12.94
N LYS A 144 1.32 6.14 -14.25
CA LYS A 144 2.71 6.26 -14.73
C LYS A 144 3.39 7.53 -14.25
N ALA A 145 2.68 8.65 -14.20
CA ALA A 145 3.25 9.93 -13.78
C ALA A 145 3.67 9.94 -12.31
N ASN A 146 3.05 9.11 -11.46
CA ASN A 146 3.28 9.11 -10.01
C ASN A 146 4.06 7.88 -9.51
N ILE A 147 4.22 6.84 -10.33
CA ILE A 147 4.97 5.62 -9.99
C ILE A 147 6.13 5.47 -10.99
N PRO A 148 7.31 6.02 -10.68
CA PRO A 148 8.46 6.01 -11.58
C PRO A 148 9.17 4.65 -11.64
N THR A 149 9.22 3.92 -10.52
CA THR A 149 9.84 2.60 -10.44
C THR A 149 8.97 1.55 -11.12
N ARG A 150 9.52 0.82 -12.08
CA ARG A 150 8.82 -0.22 -12.84
C ARG A 150 9.71 -1.44 -13.02
N ILE A 151 9.09 -2.60 -13.00
CA ILE A 151 9.72 -3.88 -13.28
C ILE A 151 8.83 -4.59 -14.30
N ALA A 152 9.43 -5.10 -15.37
CA ALA A 152 8.75 -5.87 -16.40
C ALA A 152 9.43 -7.24 -16.52
N PHE A 153 8.63 -8.28 -16.73
CA PHE A 153 9.05 -9.67 -16.89
C PHE A 153 8.54 -10.18 -18.23
#